data_AF-A0AAV7IC00-F1
#
_entry.id   AF-A0AAV7IC00-F1
#
_cell.length_a   1.000
_cell.length_b   1.000
_cell.length_c   1.000
_cell.angle_alpha   90.00
_cell.angle_beta   90.00
_cell.angle_gamma   90.00
#
_symmetry.space_group_name_H-M   'P 1'
#
loop_
_entity.id
_entity.type
_entity.pdbx_description
1 polymer ?
#
loop_
_entity_poly.entity_id
_entity_poly.type
_entity_poly.pdbx_seq_one_letter_code
_entity_poly.pdbx_strand_id
1 'polypeptide(L)'
;MDIWINKLDLEDTVDRSSKPSDITRKLLAYFVGEENLKTMSLSGKGGWKPIPGDTLKAVKSFVKENSDGNEIENFYRWVTKYCNRLRATGKSPDETEPPQQ
;
A
#
# COMPACT_ATOMS: atom_id res chain seq x y z
N MET A 1 19.08 8.22 1.46
CA MET A 1 18.81 6.99 2.24
C MET A 1 18.32 5.99 1.22
N ASP A 2 19.22 5.12 0.74
CA ASP A 2 18.88 4.16 -0.32
C ASP A 2 18.09 3.01 0.30
N ILE A 3 16.89 2.74 -0.21
CA ILE A 3 16.09 1.59 0.22
C ILE A 3 16.67 0.36 -0.49
N TRP A 4 17.66 -0.26 0.13
CA TRP A 4 18.21 -1.54 -0.34
C TRP A 4 17.26 -2.66 0.07
N ILE A 5 16.51 -3.15 -0.91
CA ILE A 5 15.63 -4.30 -0.73
C ILE A 5 16.49 -5.56 -0.75
N ASN A 6 16.57 -6.28 0.37
CA ASN A 6 17.13 -7.62 0.37
C ASN A 6 16.17 -8.56 -0.37
N LYS A 7 16.61 -9.06 -1.53
CA LYS A 7 15.81 -9.92 -2.42
C LYS A 7 15.33 -11.22 -1.73
N LEU A 8 16.12 -11.74 -0.79
CA LEU A 8 15.83 -12.98 -0.05
C LEU A 8 14.59 -12.86 0.87
N ASP A 9 14.42 -11.77 1.62
CA ASP A 9 13.25 -11.58 2.50
C ASP A 9 11.94 -11.33 1.73
N LEU A 10 12.03 -10.78 0.52
CA LEU A 10 10.85 -10.48 -0.28
C LEU A 10 10.26 -11.71 -0.98
N GLU A 11 11.07 -12.69 -1.35
CA GLU A 11 10.59 -13.93 -1.98
C GLU A 11 9.78 -14.78 -0.99
N ASP A 12 10.14 -14.76 0.29
CA ASP A 12 9.36 -15.39 1.36
C ASP A 12 8.08 -14.60 1.69
N THR A 13 8.13 -13.27 1.56
CA THR A 13 6.97 -12.40 1.82
C THR A 13 5.93 -12.44 0.69
N VAL A 14 6.39 -12.68 -0.55
CA VAL A 14 5.58 -12.54 -1.76
C VAL A 14 5.63 -13.80 -2.60
N ASP A 15 4.56 -14.58 -2.56
CA ASP A 15 4.31 -15.63 -3.56
C ASP A 15 4.20 -14.98 -4.94
N ARG A 16 5.09 -15.38 -5.86
CA ARG A 16 5.18 -14.83 -7.21
C ARG A 16 3.95 -15.10 -8.07
N SER A 17 3.09 -16.05 -7.69
CA SER A 17 1.79 -16.30 -8.34
C SER A 17 0.71 -15.30 -7.92
N SER A 18 0.99 -14.48 -6.90
CA SER A 18 0.06 -13.47 -6.39
C SER A 18 -0.24 -12.40 -7.43
N LYS A 19 -1.46 -11.86 -7.40
CA LYS A 19 -1.83 -10.74 -8.26
C LYS A 19 -0.95 -9.51 -7.93
N PRO A 20 -0.54 -8.72 -8.93
CA PRO A 20 0.28 -7.52 -8.72
C PRO A 20 -0.26 -6.55 -7.64
N SER A 21 -1.59 -6.46 -7.51
CA SER A 21 -2.23 -5.65 -6.47
C SER A 21 -1.99 -6.16 -5.06
N ASP A 22 -1.90 -7.48 -4.87
CA ASP A 22 -1.66 -8.10 -3.56
C ASP A 22 -0.20 -7.97 -3.16
N ILE A 23 0.71 -8.18 -4.11
CA ILE A 23 2.14 -7.91 -3.95
C ILE A 23 2.35 -6.45 -3.50
N THR A 24 1.72 -5.51 -4.20
CA THR A 24 1.79 -4.07 -3.86
C THR A 24 1.36 -3.81 -2.40
N ARG A 25 0.29 -4.44 -1.92
CA ARG A 25 -0.20 -4.26 -0.54
C ARG A 25 0.77 -4.81 0.48
N LYS A 26 1.24 -6.05 0.28
CA LYS A 26 2.21 -6.70 1.18
C LYS A 26 3.49 -5.90 1.31
N LEU A 27 4.05 -5.43 0.20
CA LEU A 27 5.26 -4.62 0.20
C LEU A 27 5.06 -3.28 0.90
N LEU A 28 3.93 -2.60 0.66
CA LEU A 28 3.63 -1.34 1.35
C LEU A 28 3.46 -1.54 2.86
N ALA A 29 2.77 -2.61 3.28
CA ALA A 29 2.66 -2.96 4.70
C ALA A 29 4.04 -3.24 5.32
N TYR A 30 4.92 -3.94 4.60
CA TYR A 30 6.26 -4.25 5.06
C TYR A 30 7.15 -3.01 5.20
N PHE A 31 7.21 -2.13 4.18
CA PHE A 31 8.11 -0.96 4.20
C PHE A 31 7.60 0.20 5.04
N VAL A 32 6.27 0.41 5.09
CA VAL A 32 5.68 1.59 5.71
C VAL A 32 4.97 1.23 7.02
N GLY A 33 4.37 0.04 7.11
CA GLY A 33 3.48 -0.36 8.20
C GLY A 33 2.03 0.05 7.94
N GLU A 34 1.09 -0.85 8.20
CA GLU A 34 -0.35 -0.59 7.99
C GLU A 34 -0.87 0.58 8.82
N GLU A 35 -0.41 0.74 10.06
CA GLU A 35 -0.82 1.86 10.93
C GLU A 35 -0.40 3.22 10.35
N ASN A 36 0.83 3.32 9.83
CA ASN A 36 1.29 4.53 9.17
C ASN A 36 0.46 4.80 7.91
N LEU A 37 0.20 3.78 7.11
CA LEU A 37 -0.59 3.89 5.86
C LEU A 37 -2.02 4.39 6.08
N LYS A 38 -2.62 4.21 7.27
CA LYS A 38 -3.93 4.81 7.61
C LYS A 38 -3.90 6.33 7.56
N THR A 39 -2.78 6.94 7.94
CA THR A 39 -2.60 8.40 8.01
C THR A 39 -1.86 8.99 6.80
N MET A 40 -1.52 8.16 5.81
CA MET A 40 -0.76 8.55 4.63
C MET A 40 -1.57 8.46 3.35
N SER A 41 -1.15 9.14 2.29
CA SER A 41 -1.73 9.06 0.95
C SER A 41 -0.65 9.11 -0.14
N LEU A 42 -1.06 8.82 -1.39
CA LEU A 42 -0.13 8.80 -2.53
C LEU A 42 0.69 10.09 -2.68
N SER A 43 0.04 11.24 -2.47
CA SER A 43 0.63 12.56 -2.76
C SER A 43 0.51 13.56 -1.60
N GLY A 44 -0.05 13.16 -0.46
CA GLY A 44 -0.29 14.04 0.68
C GLY A 44 -1.43 15.06 0.50
N LYS A 45 -2.11 15.08 -0.66
CA LYS A 45 -3.25 15.97 -0.91
C LYS A 45 -4.35 15.76 0.13
N GLY A 46 -4.89 16.85 0.69
CA GLY A 46 -5.99 16.81 1.66
C GLY A 46 -5.54 16.67 3.12
N GLY A 47 -4.33 17.12 3.47
CA GLY A 47 -3.82 17.11 4.84
C GLY A 47 -3.20 15.77 5.28
N TRP A 48 -3.01 14.83 4.35
CA TRP A 48 -2.41 13.53 4.63
C TRP A 48 -0.89 13.59 4.50
N LYS A 49 -0.18 12.69 5.18
CA LYS A 49 1.26 12.52 4.95
C LYS A 49 1.52 11.80 3.62
N PRO A 50 2.43 12.26 2.76
CA PRO A 50 2.75 11.55 1.52
C PRO A 50 3.53 10.26 1.81
N ILE A 51 3.22 9.18 1.09
CA ILE A 51 4.10 8.00 1.04
C ILE A 51 5.42 8.41 0.37
N PRO A 52 6.59 8.04 0.92
CA PRO A 52 7.87 8.36 0.32
C PRO A 52 7.93 7.91 -1.14
N GLY A 53 8.33 8.82 -2.02
CA GLY A 53 8.37 8.56 -3.46
C GLY A 53 9.30 7.40 -3.81
N ASP A 54 10.41 7.24 -3.08
CA ASP A 54 11.36 6.17 -3.31
C ASP A 54 10.81 4.80 -2.91
N THR A 55 9.99 4.73 -1.86
CA THR A 55 9.23 3.51 -1.52
C THR A 55 8.26 3.16 -2.65
N LEU A 56 7.49 4.13 -3.16
CA LEU A 56 6.56 3.89 -4.26
C LEU A 56 7.28 3.41 -5.54
N LYS A 57 8.43 4.00 -5.86
CA LYS A 57 9.26 3.57 -7.01
C LYS A 57 9.77 2.15 -6.82
N ALA A 58 10.35 1.84 -5.65
CA ALA A 58 10.91 0.52 -5.38
C ALA A 58 9.84 -0.57 -5.43
N VAL A 59 8.67 -0.34 -4.81
CA VAL A 59 7.53 -1.26 -4.88
C VAL A 59 7.03 -1.42 -6.32
N LYS A 60 6.89 -0.33 -7.08
CA LYS A 60 6.44 -0.39 -8.47
C LYS A 60 7.41 -1.20 -9.35
N SER A 61 8.72 -0.97 -9.21
CA SER A 61 9.75 -1.71 -9.94
C SER A 61 9.69 -3.20 -9.62
N PHE A 62 9.64 -3.56 -8.34
CA PHE A 62 9.55 -4.96 -7.92
C PHE A 62 8.29 -5.65 -8.47
N VAL A 63 7.13 -5.02 -8.36
CA VAL A 63 5.87 -5.60 -8.87
C VAL A 63 5.95 -5.77 -10.40
N LYS A 64 6.59 -4.83 -11.12
CA LYS A 64 6.77 -4.91 -12.58
C LYS A 64 7.68 -6.07 -12.96
N GLU A 65 8.79 -6.24 -12.27
CA GLU A 65 9.70 -7.38 -12.47
C GLU A 65 8.99 -8.71 -12.21
N ASN A 66 8.14 -8.78 -11.18
CA ASN A 66 7.36 -9.98 -10.86
C ASN A 66 6.16 -10.20 -11.81
N SER A 67 5.82 -9.23 -12.65
CA SER A 67 4.72 -9.33 -13.63
C SER A 67 5.25 -9.54 -15.05
N ASP A 68 6.44 -10.13 -15.20
CA ASP A 68 7.15 -10.33 -16.47
C ASP A 68 7.34 -9.03 -17.28
N GLY A 69 7.51 -7.91 -16.59
CA GLY A 69 7.71 -6.60 -17.22
C GLY A 69 6.45 -5.95 -17.78
N ASN A 70 5.27 -6.58 -17.66
CA ASN A 70 3.99 -6.02 -18.09
C ASN A 70 3.71 -4.67 -17.43
N GLU A 71 3.06 -3.77 -18.17
CA GLU A 71 2.74 -2.44 -17.67
C GLU A 71 1.70 -2.51 -16.54
N ILE A 72 2.04 -1.88 -15.40
CA ILE A 72 1.15 -1.83 -14.23
C ILE A 72 0.42 -0.50 -14.22
N GLU A 73 -0.51 -0.33 -15.15
CA GLU A 73 -1.30 0.90 -15.33
C GLU A 73 -2.08 1.29 -14.05
N ASN A 74 -2.50 0.29 -13.28
CA ASN A 74 -3.36 0.48 -12.11
C ASN A 74 -2.60 0.63 -10.78
N PHE A 75 -1.27 0.70 -10.79
CA PHE A 75 -0.43 0.69 -9.57
C PHE A 75 -0.90 1.71 -8.53
N TYR A 76 -0.94 3.00 -8.89
CA TYR A 76 -1.31 4.09 -7.98
C TYR A 76 -2.76 4.01 -7.49
N ARG A 77 -3.65 3.43 -8.32
CA ARG A 77 -5.03 3.17 -7.94
C ARG A 77 -5.09 2.10 -6.85
N TRP A 78 -4.26 1.06 -6.92
CA TRP A 78 -4.18 0.03 -5.89
C TRP A 78 -3.65 0.58 -4.57
N VAL A 79 -2.59 1.40 -4.60
CA VAL A 79 -2.06 2.09 -3.41
C VAL A 79 -3.15 2.93 -2.74
N THR A 80 -3.83 3.78 -3.52
CA THR A 80 -4.90 4.64 -3.00
C THR A 80 -6.04 3.82 -2.39
N LYS A 81 -6.50 2.77 -3.10
CA LYS A 81 -7.54 1.87 -2.58
C LYS A 81 -7.12 1.19 -1.29
N TYR A 82 -5.85 0.81 -1.17
CA TYR A 82 -5.35 0.14 0.03
C TYR A 82 -5.32 1.07 1.23
N CYS A 83 -4.78 2.28 1.10
CA CYS A 83 -4.85 3.30 2.17
C CYS A 83 -6.30 3.56 2.62
N ASN A 84 -7.23 3.72 1.68
CA ASN A 84 -8.64 3.92 1.99
C ASN A 84 -9.25 2.72 2.73
N ARG A 85 -8.92 1.49 2.33
CA ARG A 85 -9.38 0.26 2.99
C ARG A 85 -8.89 0.20 4.44
N LEU A 86 -7.61 0.47 4.69
CA LEU A 86 -7.03 0.44 6.05
C LEU A 86 -7.69 1.45 6.98
N ARG A 87 -8.09 2.62 6.46
CA ARG A 87 -8.85 3.62 7.21
C ARG A 87 -10.26 3.14 7.55
N ALA A 88 -10.93 2.49 6.61
CA ALA A 88 -12.26 1.96 6.82
C ALA A 88 -12.27 0.82 7.87
N THR A 89 -11.25 -0.03 7.88
CA THR A 89 -11.12 -1.10 8.88
C THR A 89 -10.77 -0.60 10.28
N GLY A 90 -10.32 0.66 10.43
CA GLY A 90 -10.12 1.31 11.72
C GLY A 90 -11.37 1.94 12.31
N LYS A 91 -12.50 1.93 11.59
CA LYS A 91 -13.80 2.36 12.11
C LYS A 91 -14.55 1.15 12.63
N SER A 92 -14.60 0.97 13.94
CA SER A 92 -15.58 0.08 14.56
C SER A 92 -17.00 0.50 14.12
N PRO A 93 -17.93 -0.43 13.86
CA PRO A 93 -19.29 -0.12 13.44
C PRO A 93 -20.20 0.39 14.59
N ASP A 94 -19.67 1.15 15.55
CA ASP A 94 -20.39 1.53 16.77
C ASP A 94 -20.45 3.06 17.00
N GLU A 95 -20.69 3.80 15.92
CA GLU A 95 -21.06 5.23 15.96
C GLU A 95 -22.30 5.50 15.10
N THR A 96 -23.27 4.58 15.12
CA THR A 96 -24.66 4.94 14.85
C THR A 96 -25.31 5.32 16.17
N GLU A 97 -25.07 6.53 16.66
CA GLU A 97 -26.06 7.15 17.55
C GLU A 97 -27.34 7.34 16.72
N PRO A 98 -28.48 6.74 17.11
CA PRO A 98 -29.75 7.20 16.58
C PRO A 98 -29.98 8.64 17.06
N PRO A 99 -30.57 9.52 16.23
CA PRO A 99 -30.93 10.86 16.69
C PRO A 99 -31.80 10.74 17.95
N GLN A 100 -31.35 11.38 19.04
CA GLN A 100 -32.14 11.52 20.26
C GLN A 100 -33.38 12.37 19.95
N GLN A 101 -34.53 11.76 20.26
CA GLN A 101 -35.91 12.26 20.43
C GLN A 101 -36.37 13.51 19.64
#